data_AF-A0A1G1LN95-F1
#
_entry.id   AF-A0A1G1LN95-F1
#
_cell.length_a   1.000
_cell.length_b   1.000
_cell.length_c   1.000
_cell.angle_alpha   90.00
_cell.angle_beta   90.00
_cell.angle_gamma   90.00
#
_symmetry.space_group_name_H-M   'P 1'
#
loop_
_entity.id
_entity.type
_entity.pdbx_description
1 polymer ?
#
loop_
_entity_poly.entity_id
_entity_poly.type
_entity_poly.pdbx_seq_one_letter_code
_entity_poly.pdbx_strand_id
1 'polypeptide(L)'
;MLGGTLFSFVAPEIDTVMIAGDFNRWVAEPMTLMNRETGLWQKVIVISAGTHHYKFLVNNTWQTDPLNPKREPNLYGGFDSVITITDSPPVHEHREETDTRTS
;
A
#
# COMPACT_ATOMS: atom_id res chain seq x y z
N MET A 1 -9.22 -14.91 5.24
CA MET A 1 -9.89 -13.82 4.49
C MET A 1 -8.85 -13.22 3.56
N LEU A 2 -9.11 -13.06 2.27
CA LEU A 2 -8.24 -12.24 1.41
C LEU A 2 -8.50 -10.77 1.77
N GLY A 3 -7.74 -10.24 2.71
CA GLY A 3 -7.69 -8.79 2.97
C GLY A 3 -6.84 -8.13 1.90
N GLY A 4 -7.35 -7.08 1.24
CA GLY A 4 -6.55 -6.31 0.29
C GLY A 4 -5.63 -5.32 0.98
N THR A 5 -4.54 -4.96 0.33
CA THR A 5 -3.61 -3.90 0.74
C THR A 5 -4.18 -2.54 0.36
N LEU A 6 -4.34 -1.64 1.33
CA LEU A 6 -4.74 -0.27 1.11
C LEU A 6 -3.53 0.60 0.73
N PHE A 7 -3.53 1.13 -0.48
CA PHE A 7 -2.60 2.18 -0.91
C PHE A 7 -3.26 3.53 -0.72
N SER A 8 -2.51 4.48 -0.18
CA SER A 8 -2.95 5.86 0.01
C SER A 8 -1.91 6.82 -0.55
N PHE A 9 -2.37 7.92 -1.12
CA PHE A 9 -1.53 9.02 -1.58
C PHE A 9 -2.19 10.34 -1.21
N VAL A 10 -1.42 11.30 -0.69
CA VAL A 10 -1.96 12.59 -0.21
C VAL A 10 -1.24 13.72 -0.93
N ALA A 11 -1.99 14.48 -1.72
CA ALA A 11 -1.51 15.74 -2.31
C ALA A 11 -2.70 16.61 -2.73
N PRO A 12 -2.76 17.88 -2.28
CA PRO A 12 -3.76 18.83 -2.75
C PRO A 12 -3.51 19.20 -4.21
N GLU A 13 -4.54 19.72 -4.88
CA GLU A 13 -4.44 20.28 -6.25
C GLU A 13 -3.91 19.28 -7.31
N ILE A 14 -4.16 17.99 -7.10
CA ILE A 14 -3.87 16.93 -8.08
C ILE A 14 -5.15 16.52 -8.81
N ASP A 15 -5.03 16.35 -10.13
CA ASP A 15 -6.16 15.95 -10.99
C ASP A 15 -6.29 14.43 -11.10
N THR A 16 -5.15 13.73 -11.13
CA THR A 16 -5.12 12.28 -11.33
C THR A 16 -4.05 11.62 -10.49
N VAL A 17 -4.44 10.52 -9.85
CA VAL A 17 -3.51 9.58 -9.19
C VAL A 17 -3.84 8.18 -9.66
N MET A 18 -2.84 7.50 -10.21
CA MET A 18 -2.90 6.09 -10.57
C MET A 18 -1.78 5.34 -9.87
N ILE A 19 -1.96 4.04 -9.67
CA ILE A 19 -0.96 3.15 -9.10
C ILE A 19 -0.62 2.05 -10.11
N ALA A 20 0.66 1.71 -10.18
CA ALA A 20 1.17 0.59 -10.95
C ALA A 20 2.28 -0.11 -10.17
N GLY A 21 2.39 -1.42 -10.35
CA GLY A 21 3.46 -2.22 -9.78
C GLY A 21 3.55 -3.58 -10.46
N ASP A 22 4.47 -4.41 -9.99
CA ASP A 22 4.62 -5.77 -10.53
C ASP A 22 3.33 -6.61 -10.43
N PHE A 23 2.53 -6.41 -9.37
CA PHE A 23 1.26 -7.08 -9.12
C PHE A 23 0.21 -6.86 -10.22
N ASN A 24 0.35 -5.80 -11.02
CA ASN A 24 -0.49 -5.55 -12.19
C ASN A 24 0.33 -5.30 -13.47
N ARG A 25 1.55 -5.86 -13.53
CA ARG A 25 2.45 -5.77 -14.69
C ARG A 25 2.69 -4.32 -15.14
N TRP A 26 2.76 -3.40 -14.19
CA TRP A 26 2.97 -1.97 -14.42
C TRP A 26 1.87 -1.30 -15.26
N VAL A 27 0.67 -1.87 -15.32
CA VAL A 27 -0.50 -1.22 -15.92
C VAL A 27 -1.06 -0.22 -14.91
N ALA A 28 -0.99 1.08 -15.20
CA ALA A 28 -1.50 2.11 -14.29
C ALA A 28 -3.02 2.01 -14.14
N GLU A 29 -3.49 1.95 -12.90
CA GLU A 29 -4.92 1.92 -12.59
C GLU A 29 -5.33 3.10 -11.70
N PRO A 30 -6.50 3.71 -11.95
CA PRO A 30 -6.91 4.90 -11.21
C PRO A 30 -7.17 4.59 -9.73
N MET A 31 -6.81 5.55 -8.88
CA MET A 31 -7.18 5.60 -7.47
C MET A 31 -8.42 6.48 -7.27
N THR A 32 -9.15 6.28 -6.18
CA THR A 32 -10.35 7.07 -5.85
C THR A 32 -9.97 8.26 -4.98
N LEU A 33 -10.42 9.47 -5.34
CA LEU A 33 -10.31 10.64 -4.47
C LEU A 33 -11.31 10.51 -3.32
N MET A 34 -10.80 10.30 -2.11
CA MET A 34 -11.58 10.09 -0.89
C MET A 34 -11.87 11.40 -0.15
N ASN A 35 -10.95 12.37 -0.23
CA ASN A 35 -11.12 13.69 0.37
C ASN A 35 -10.46 14.75 -0.52
N ARG A 36 -11.29 15.70 -1.01
CA ARG A 36 -10.85 16.78 -1.90
C ARG A 36 -10.08 17.89 -1.18
N GLU A 37 -10.37 18.16 0.09
CA GLU A 37 -9.70 19.21 0.87
C GLU A 37 -8.24 18.82 1.17
N THR A 38 -8.03 17.56 1.57
CA THR A 38 -6.69 17.05 1.88
C THR A 38 -5.98 16.50 0.64
N GLY A 39 -6.73 16.17 -0.41
CA GLY A 39 -6.21 15.47 -1.58
C GLY A 39 -5.84 14.01 -1.27
N LEU A 40 -6.64 13.32 -0.43
CA LEU A 40 -6.45 11.90 -0.11
C LEU A 40 -7.00 11.02 -1.24
N TRP A 41 -6.13 10.23 -1.84
CA TRP A 41 -6.44 9.21 -2.85
C TRP A 41 -6.20 7.82 -2.28
N GLN A 42 -7.10 6.88 -2.55
CA GLN A 42 -6.99 5.52 -2.03
C GLN A 42 -7.37 4.44 -3.06
N LYS A 43 -6.77 3.26 -2.89
CA LYS A 43 -7.16 2.04 -3.60
C LYS A 43 -6.79 0.81 -2.81
N VAL A 44 -7.69 -0.18 -2.78
CA VAL A 44 -7.43 -1.51 -2.21
C VAL A 44 -7.06 -2.46 -3.33
N ILE A 45 -5.93 -3.15 -3.20
CA ILE A 45 -5.44 -4.13 -4.18
C ILE A 45 -5.17 -5.44 -3.46
N VAL A 46 -5.66 -6.55 -4.00
CA VAL A 46 -5.31 -7.88 -3.51
C VAL A 46 -3.96 -8.26 -4.12
N ILE A 47 -2.94 -8.37 -3.27
CA ILE A 47 -1.58 -8.68 -3.67
C ILE A 47 -1.17 -9.98 -2.94
N SER A 48 -0.43 -10.84 -3.63
CA SER A 48 0.07 -12.09 -3.03
C SER A 48 1.16 -11.80 -2.00
N ALA A 49 1.44 -12.77 -1.12
CA ALA A 49 2.59 -12.66 -0.23
C ALA A 49 3.89 -12.57 -1.05
N GLY A 50 4.80 -11.70 -0.62
CA GLY A 50 6.03 -11.41 -1.35
C GLY A 50 6.46 -9.95 -1.25
N THR A 51 7.59 -9.65 -1.88
CA THR A 51 8.08 -8.29 -2.06
C THR A 51 7.62 -7.77 -3.42
N HIS A 52 7.04 -6.57 -3.41
CA HIS A 52 6.44 -5.93 -4.58
C HIS A 52 6.99 -4.53 -4.79
N HIS A 53 7.29 -4.20 -6.04
CA HIS A 53 7.70 -2.86 -6.48
C HIS A 53 6.51 -2.10 -7.05
N TYR A 54 6.38 -0.82 -6.70
CA TYR A 54 5.29 0.03 -7.16
C TYR A 54 5.68 1.50 -7.25
N LYS A 55 4.89 2.24 -8.03
CA LYS A 55 4.94 3.71 -8.14
C LYS A 55 3.55 4.29 -8.33
N PHE A 56 3.43 5.59 -8.04
CA PHE A 56 2.29 6.39 -8.44
C PHE A 56 2.57 7.13 -9.74
N LEU A 57 1.56 7.22 -10.60
CA LEU A 57 1.53 8.14 -11.74
C LEU A 57 0.60 9.30 -11.36
N VAL A 58 1.20 10.46 -11.09
CA VAL A 58 0.50 11.65 -10.59
C VAL A 58 0.64 12.77 -11.60
N ASN A 59 -0.51 13.25 -12.13
CA ASN A 59 -0.54 14.22 -13.23
C ASN A 59 0.49 13.87 -14.33
N ASN A 60 0.47 12.59 -14.75
CA ASN A 60 1.34 12.05 -15.80
C ASN A 60 2.85 11.99 -15.45
N THR A 61 3.22 12.12 -14.17
CA THR A 61 4.59 12.01 -13.66
C THR A 61 4.75 10.80 -12.74
N TRP A 62 5.76 9.98 -12.99
CA TRP A 62 6.06 8.80 -12.17
C TRP A 62 6.83 9.17 -10.91
N GLN A 63 6.30 8.80 -9.75
CA GLN A 63 6.93 9.07 -8.46
C GLN A 63 6.82 7.89 -7.50
N THR A 64 7.84 7.74 -6.65
CA THR A 64 7.79 6.83 -5.51
C THR A 64 6.77 7.32 -4.51
N ASP A 65 6.23 6.41 -3.70
CA ASP A 65 5.41 6.75 -2.54
C ASP A 65 6.20 7.61 -1.55
N PRO A 66 5.81 8.87 -1.31
CA PRO A 66 6.52 9.77 -0.38
C PRO A 66 6.47 9.29 1.08
N LEU A 67 5.47 8.47 1.44
CA LEU A 67 5.29 7.95 2.79
C LEU A 67 5.99 6.60 3.01
N ASN A 68 6.44 5.96 1.93
CA ASN A 68 7.20 4.71 2.02
C ASN A 68 8.71 4.98 1.81
N PRO A 69 9.52 4.94 2.88
CA PRO A 69 10.96 5.16 2.78
C PRO A 69 11.70 4.00 2.10
N LYS A 70 11.08 2.81 2.01
CA LYS A 70 11.70 1.65 1.36
C LYS A 70 11.59 1.78 -0.15
N ARG A 71 12.74 1.85 -0.79
CA ARG A 71 12.87 2.00 -2.24
C ARG A 71 14.10 1.28 -2.77
N GLU A 72 14.02 0.80 -4.00
CA GLU A 72 15.09 0.08 -4.68
C GLU A 72 15.35 0.68 -6.07
N PRO A 73 16.60 0.67 -6.55
CA PRO A 73 16.92 1.14 -7.90
C PRO A 73 16.16 0.33 -8.96
N ASN A 74 15.66 1.02 -9.98
CA ASN A 74 14.97 0.39 -11.11
C ASN A 74 15.84 0.40 -12.39
N LEU A 75 15.39 -0.34 -13.40
CA LEU A 75 16.12 -0.52 -14.66
C LEU A 75 16.21 0.75 -15.53
N TYR A 76 15.49 1.82 -15.18
CA TYR A 76 15.37 3.05 -15.96
C TYR A 76 16.13 4.23 -15.34
N GLY A 77 17.01 3.99 -14.36
CA GLY A 77 17.83 5.03 -13.74
C GLY A 77 17.12 5.83 -12.64
N GLY A 78 16.16 5.23 -11.94
CA GLY A 78 15.48 5.81 -10.79
C GLY A 78 15.23 4.79 -9.68
N PHE A 79 14.17 5.01 -8.88
CA PHE A 79 13.74 4.10 -7.83
C PHE A 79 12.27 3.75 -7.95
N ASP A 80 11.93 2.56 -7.45
CA ASP A 80 10.56 2.11 -7.17
C ASP A 80 10.37 1.99 -5.66
N SER A 81 9.15 2.23 -5.17
CA SER A 81 8.80 1.96 -3.77
C SER A 81 8.61 0.46 -3.57
N VAL A 82 8.96 -0.05 -2.39
CA VAL A 82 8.95 -1.48 -2.08
C VAL A 82 8.02 -1.77 -0.90
N ILE A 83 7.09 -2.71 -1.09
CA ILE A 83 6.22 -3.22 -0.03
C ILE A 83 6.41 -4.73 0.11
N THR A 84 6.41 -5.22 1.35
CA THR A 84 6.45 -6.66 1.64
C THR A 84 5.13 -7.08 2.25
N ILE A 85 4.42 -7.99 1.60
CA ILE A 85 3.18 -8.59 2.06
C ILE A 85 3.52 -9.94 2.70
N THR A 86 3.13 -10.12 3.96
CA THR A 86 3.30 -11.40 4.67
C THR A 86 1.95 -12.06 4.88
N ASP A 87 1.86 -13.37 4.64
CA ASP A 87 0.75 -14.19 5.11
C ASP A 87 0.92 -14.43 6.62
N SER A 88 0.63 -13.42 7.45
CA SER A 88 0.46 -13.68 8.87
C SER A 88 -0.99 -14.07 9.13
N PRO A 89 -1.30 -15.29 9.61
CA PRO A 89 -2.62 -15.55 10.17
C PRO A 89 -2.88 -14.58 11.32
N PRO A 90 -4.14 -14.17 11.58
CA PRO A 90 -4.44 -13.30 12.70
C PRO A 90 -3.96 -14.00 13.97
N VAL A 91 -3.09 -13.32 14.72
CA VAL A 91 -2.63 -13.79 16.02
C VAL A 91 -3.85 -13.77 16.95
N HIS A 92 -4.50 -14.91 17.16
CA HIS A 92 -5.39 -15.09 18.29
C HIS A 92 -4.51 -15.24 19.54
N GLU A 93 -4.20 -14.12 20.20
CA GLU A 93 -3.66 -14.15 21.56
C GLU A 93 -4.80 -14.50 22.52
N HIS A 94 -5.08 -15.80 22.69
CA HIS A 94 -5.79 -16.29 23.85
C HIS A 94 -4.83 -16.20 25.05
N ARG A 95 -4.85 -15.07 25.76
CA ARG A 95 -4.45 -15.10 27.17
C ARG A 95 -5.58 -15.75 27.94
N GLU A 96 -5.40 -17.02 28.29
CA GLU A 96 -6.12 -17.60 29.42
C GLU A 96 -5.60 -16.91 30.69
N GLU A 97 -6.37 -15.92 31.15
CA GLU A 97 -6.25 -15.43 32.52
C GLU A 97 -6.99 -16.46 33.41
N THR A 98 -6.26 -17.44 33.92
CA THR A 98 -6.78 -18.30 35.00
C THR A 98 -6.89 -17.47 36.26
N ASP A 99 -8.10 -16.97 36.49
CA ASP A 99 -8.63 -16.59 37.79
C ASP A 99 -8.68 -17.85 38.68
N THR A 100 -7.81 -17.91 39.69
CA THR A 100 -8.02 -18.77 40.86
C THR A 100 -8.18 -17.90 42.08
N ARG A 101 -9.42 -17.45 42.29
CA ARG A 101 -9.99 -17.20 43.61
C ARG A 101 -10.38 -18.52 44.26
N THR A 102 -9.80 -18.83 45.44
CA THR A 102 -10.27 -19.67 46.59
C THR A 102 -8.98 -20.08 47.35
N SER A 103 -8.76 -19.85 48.65
CA SER A 103 -9.63 -19.86 49.84
C SER A 103 -9.14 -18.88 50.89
#